data_AF-A0A532UYZ2-F1
#
_entry.id   AF-A0A532UYZ2-F1
#
_cell.length_a   1.000
_cell.length_b   1.000
_cell.length_c   1.000
_cell.angle_alpha   90.00
_cell.angle_beta   90.00
_cell.angle_gamma   90.00
#
_symmetry.space_group_name_H-M   'P 1'
#
loop_
_entity.id
_entity.type
_entity.pdbx_description
1 polymer ?
#
loop_
_entity_poly.entity_id
_entity_poly.type
_entity_poly.pdbx_seq_one_letter_code
_entity_poly.pdbx_strand_id
1 'polypeptide(L)'
;MIAENPDWQEHIQLIHDSINIVNLIAVERLHKDDDELLIRGIGARLFNDYSTAWSLLFSGFYQVSLMVQRDIFECGLLLTKFALDRPSIQRWKDVDPENREQKEEFQPREIRKLIKETTGIPITHRTNIDYMYHLLCELGVHPTHVGINSMLGRGVGKNRLLKVGPMVDKQKFKICLMDFTRISAMAADSLVGAFGIQTIEPELHPTYIALRQSSLQWFSKHGTFPGEIPKK
;
A
#
# COMPACT_ATOMS: atom_id res chain seq x y z
N MET A 1 12.34 14.14 16.69
CA MET A 1 11.49 12.96 16.37
C MET A 1 12.20 11.91 15.52
N ILE A 2 12.31 12.03 14.19
CA ILE A 2 12.89 10.94 13.34
C ILE A 2 14.34 10.60 13.73
N ALA A 3 15.21 11.60 13.87
CA ALA A 3 16.61 11.39 14.25
C ALA A 3 16.83 10.72 15.63
N GLU A 4 15.80 10.68 16.50
CA GLU A 4 15.86 10.07 17.83
C GLU A 4 15.40 8.60 17.83
N ASN A 5 15.02 8.04 16.67
CA ASN A 5 14.45 6.70 16.56
C ASN A 5 15.08 5.95 15.37
N PRO A 6 16.26 5.32 15.56
CA PRO A 6 17.00 4.67 14.47
C PRO A 6 16.19 3.63 13.68
N ASP A 7 15.34 2.82 14.34
CA ASP A 7 14.45 1.85 13.66
C ASP A 7 13.54 2.51 12.60
N TRP A 8 13.22 3.80 12.74
CA TRP A 8 12.40 4.50 11.77
C TRP A 8 13.16 4.80 10.47
N GLN A 9 14.49 4.86 10.51
CA GLN A 9 15.29 5.03 9.29
C GLN A 9 15.16 3.80 8.39
N GLU A 10 15.08 2.59 8.95
CA GLU A 10 14.83 1.36 8.17
C GLU A 10 13.46 1.41 7.47
N HIS A 11 12.41 1.86 8.19
CA HIS A 11 11.07 2.06 7.61
C HIS A 11 11.08 3.06 6.45
N ILE A 12 11.77 4.19 6.63
CA ILE A 12 11.85 5.30 5.66
C ILE A 12 12.69 4.88 4.45
N GLN A 13 13.80 4.17 4.65
CA GLN A 13 14.64 3.67 3.57
C GLN A 13 13.87 2.70 2.68
N LEU A 14 13.13 1.75 3.26
CA LEU A 14 12.34 0.81 2.46
C LEU A 14 11.18 1.50 1.71
N ILE A 15 10.58 2.56 2.27
CA ILE A 15 9.63 3.42 1.54
C ILE A 15 10.33 4.13 0.38
N HIS A 16 11.50 4.73 0.62
CA HIS A 16 12.29 5.42 -0.40
C HIS A 16 12.68 4.48 -1.54
N ASP A 17 13.17 3.27 -1.24
CA ASP A 17 13.54 2.26 -2.23
C ASP A 17 12.34 1.80 -3.06
N SER A 18 11.16 1.71 -2.43
CA SER A 18 9.88 1.42 -3.09
C SER A 18 9.45 2.55 -4.04
N ILE A 19 9.60 3.81 -3.63
CA ILE A 19 9.34 4.98 -4.48
C ILE A 19 10.33 5.02 -5.65
N ASN A 20 11.60 4.77 -5.39
CA ASN A 20 12.67 4.79 -6.38
C ASN A 20 12.43 3.77 -7.49
N ILE A 21 12.12 2.51 -7.17
CA ILE A 21 11.85 1.50 -8.20
C ILE A 21 10.59 1.83 -9.00
N VAL A 22 9.57 2.41 -8.37
CA VAL A 22 8.32 2.83 -9.04
C VAL A 22 8.57 4.00 -9.98
N ASN A 23 9.39 4.98 -9.58
CA ASN A 23 9.82 6.07 -10.46
C ASN A 23 10.59 5.55 -11.68
N LEU A 24 11.64 4.75 -11.45
CA LEU A 24 12.44 4.14 -12.51
C LEU A 24 11.57 3.33 -13.49
N ILE A 25 10.65 2.50 -12.98
CA ILE A 25 9.88 1.57 -13.82
C ILE A 25 8.68 2.24 -14.52
N ALA A 26 7.92 3.07 -13.81
CA ALA A 26 6.66 3.60 -14.31
C ALA A 26 6.80 4.98 -14.96
N VAL A 27 7.69 5.83 -14.44
CA VAL A 27 7.81 7.23 -14.85
C VAL A 27 8.88 7.37 -15.93
N GLU A 28 10.10 6.90 -15.68
CA GLU A 28 11.28 7.23 -16.50
C GLU A 28 11.45 6.40 -17.78
N ARG A 29 10.98 5.14 -17.80
CA ARG A 29 11.06 4.25 -18.97
C ARG A 29 10.17 4.71 -20.14
N LEU A 30 10.41 4.15 -21.31
CA LEU A 30 9.44 4.15 -22.42
C LEU A 30 8.55 2.89 -22.32
N HIS A 31 7.33 2.96 -22.88
CA HIS A 31 6.45 1.79 -23.02
C HIS A 31 6.62 1.18 -24.42
N LYS A 32 6.44 -0.13 -24.53
CA LYS A 32 6.50 -0.87 -25.81
C LYS A 32 5.13 -1.13 -26.41
N ASP A 33 4.10 -1.21 -25.56
CA ASP A 33 2.71 -1.49 -25.94
C ASP A 33 1.72 -0.81 -24.96
N ASP A 34 0.43 -0.94 -25.27
CA ASP A 34 -0.67 -0.34 -24.50
C ASP A 34 -0.83 -0.95 -23.10
N ASP A 35 -0.43 -2.22 -22.90
CA ASP A 35 -0.53 -2.90 -21.61
C ASP A 35 0.59 -2.44 -20.67
N GLU A 36 1.82 -2.28 -21.18
CA GLU A 36 2.89 -1.59 -20.46
C GLU A 36 2.48 -0.15 -20.13
N LEU A 37 1.90 0.62 -21.08
CA LEU A 37 1.43 1.99 -20.82
C LEU A 37 0.38 2.05 -19.69
N LEU A 38 -0.52 1.08 -19.65
CA LEU A 38 -1.55 0.96 -18.60
C LEU A 38 -0.94 0.68 -17.23
N ILE A 39 -0.05 -0.31 -17.14
CA ILE A 39 0.63 -0.67 -15.89
C ILE A 39 1.49 0.52 -15.40
N ARG A 40 2.13 1.24 -16.33
CA ARG A 40 2.83 2.51 -16.03
C ARG A 40 1.88 3.58 -15.48
N GLY A 41 0.66 3.70 -16.01
CA GLY A 41 -0.35 4.61 -15.47
C GLY A 41 -0.69 4.34 -14.00
N ILE A 42 -0.82 3.07 -13.63
CA ILE A 42 -1.00 2.65 -12.23
C ILE A 42 0.27 2.94 -11.40
N GLY A 43 1.46 2.70 -11.95
CA GLY A 43 2.72 3.04 -11.28
C GLY A 43 2.94 4.56 -11.07
N ALA A 44 2.50 5.40 -12.01
CA ALA A 44 2.53 6.84 -11.86
C ALA A 44 1.54 7.33 -10.78
N ARG A 45 0.37 6.68 -10.66
CA ARG A 45 -0.55 6.88 -9.54
C ARG A 45 0.11 6.49 -8.21
N LEU A 46 0.71 5.30 -8.11
CA LEU A 46 1.50 4.89 -6.94
C LEU A 46 2.55 5.94 -6.54
N PHE A 47 3.30 6.51 -7.48
CA PHE A 47 4.29 7.55 -7.20
C PHE A 47 3.68 8.82 -6.56
N ASN A 48 2.56 9.29 -7.13
CA ASN A 48 1.82 10.44 -6.60
C ASN A 48 1.25 10.16 -5.21
N ASP A 49 0.68 8.96 -5.01
CA ASP A 49 0.11 8.55 -3.74
C ASP A 49 1.19 8.34 -2.67
N TYR A 50 2.35 7.78 -3.00
CA TYR A 50 3.49 7.69 -2.08
C TYR A 50 3.90 9.07 -1.57
N SER A 51 4.11 10.00 -2.50
CA SER A 51 4.53 11.37 -2.20
C SER A 51 3.49 12.10 -1.34
N THR A 52 2.21 11.89 -1.63
CA THR A 52 1.08 12.47 -0.90
C THR A 52 0.91 11.85 0.49
N ALA A 53 0.91 10.52 0.60
CA ALA A 53 0.81 9.78 1.86
C ALA A 53 1.96 10.12 2.80
N TRP A 54 3.20 10.21 2.29
CA TRP A 54 4.38 10.63 3.03
C TRP A 54 4.24 12.07 3.55
N SER A 55 3.85 13.00 2.69
CA SER A 55 3.67 14.42 3.06
C SER A 55 2.61 14.60 4.15
N LEU A 56 1.49 13.87 4.05
CA LEU A 56 0.42 13.87 5.05
C LEU A 56 0.84 13.19 6.36
N LEU A 57 1.54 12.05 6.29
CA LEU A 57 2.08 11.33 7.45
C LEU A 57 3.06 12.20 8.24
N PHE A 58 4.02 12.82 7.54
CA PHE A 58 5.03 13.71 8.13
C PHE A 58 4.41 14.95 8.75
N SER A 59 3.39 15.53 8.08
CA SER A 59 2.63 16.67 8.60
C SER A 59 1.68 16.30 9.76
N GLY A 60 1.51 15.03 10.11
CA GLY A 60 0.61 14.60 11.20
C GLY A 60 -0.88 14.52 10.82
N PHE A 61 -1.20 14.50 9.53
CA PHE A 61 -2.54 14.20 9.00
C PHE A 61 -2.74 12.68 8.84
N TYR A 62 -2.50 11.91 9.91
CA TYR A 62 -2.46 10.44 9.87
C TYR A 62 -3.68 9.80 9.19
N GLN A 63 -4.88 10.29 9.50
CA GLN A 63 -6.11 9.72 8.97
C GLN A 63 -6.23 9.88 7.45
N VAL A 64 -5.86 11.06 6.94
CA VAL A 64 -5.82 11.36 5.50
C VAL A 64 -4.66 10.62 4.83
N SER A 65 -3.52 10.44 5.51
CA SER A 65 -2.44 9.58 5.03
C SER A 65 -2.89 8.13 4.87
N LEU A 66 -3.60 7.55 5.85
CA LEU A 66 -4.16 6.19 5.76
C LEU A 66 -5.19 6.05 4.63
N MET A 67 -5.95 7.10 4.32
CA MET A 67 -6.85 7.12 3.16
C MET A 67 -6.06 6.97 1.84
N VAL A 68 -4.93 7.67 1.68
CA VAL A 68 -4.07 7.55 0.50
C VAL A 68 -3.30 6.22 0.49
N GLN A 69 -2.82 5.75 1.63
CA GLN A 69 -2.19 4.43 1.77
C GLN A 69 -3.13 3.28 1.36
N ARG A 70 -4.45 3.44 1.53
CA ARG A 70 -5.43 2.49 1.00
C ARG A 70 -5.41 2.41 -0.52
N ASP A 71 -5.28 3.55 -1.21
CA ASP A 71 -5.24 3.59 -2.67
C ASP A 71 -3.98 2.90 -3.22
N ILE A 72 -2.84 3.13 -2.55
CA ILE A 72 -1.56 2.43 -2.80
C ILE A 72 -1.74 0.91 -2.62
N PHE A 73 -2.39 0.50 -1.53
CA PHE A 73 -2.65 -0.90 -1.23
C PHE A 73 -3.58 -1.55 -2.28
N GLU A 74 -4.65 -0.88 -2.69
CA GLU A 74 -5.60 -1.38 -3.70
C GLU A 74 -4.95 -1.43 -5.10
N CYS A 75 -4.15 -0.44 -5.48
CA CYS A 75 -3.33 -0.47 -6.69
C CYS A 75 -2.34 -1.65 -6.66
N GLY A 76 -1.66 -1.89 -5.54
CA GLY A 76 -0.78 -3.04 -5.36
C GLY A 76 -1.51 -4.39 -5.49
N LEU A 77 -2.74 -4.50 -4.97
CA LEU A 77 -3.57 -5.70 -5.16
C LEU A 77 -3.98 -5.89 -6.63
N LEU A 78 -4.36 -4.83 -7.35
CA LEU A 78 -4.69 -4.89 -8.78
C LEU A 78 -3.48 -5.33 -9.61
N LEU A 79 -2.30 -4.74 -9.35
CA LEU A 79 -1.04 -5.15 -9.97
C LEU A 79 -0.67 -6.60 -9.65
N THR A 80 -0.97 -7.08 -8.43
CA THR A 80 -0.79 -8.49 -8.07
C THR A 80 -1.71 -9.40 -8.90
N LYS A 81 -2.96 -9.01 -9.15
CA LYS A 81 -3.85 -9.74 -10.07
C LYS A 81 -3.29 -9.78 -11.49
N PHE A 82 -2.77 -8.67 -12.02
CA PHE A 82 -2.11 -8.64 -13.34
C PHE A 82 -0.85 -9.52 -13.41
N ALA A 83 -0.09 -9.60 -12.31
CA ALA A 83 1.07 -10.50 -12.21
C ALA A 83 0.68 -11.98 -12.24
N LEU A 84 -0.44 -12.36 -11.59
CA LEU A 84 -0.94 -13.73 -11.50
C LEU A 84 -1.74 -14.17 -12.75
N ASP A 85 -2.45 -13.25 -13.40
CA ASP A 85 -3.36 -13.49 -14.53
C ASP A 85 -3.20 -12.37 -15.57
N ARG A 86 -2.22 -12.54 -16.47
CA ARG A 86 -1.90 -11.54 -17.50
C ARG A 86 -3.09 -11.19 -18.42
N PRO A 87 -3.90 -12.14 -18.91
CA PRO A 87 -5.12 -11.83 -19.65
C PRO A 87 -6.12 -10.91 -18.91
N SER A 88 -6.03 -10.75 -17.58
CA SER A 88 -6.88 -9.80 -16.86
C SER A 88 -6.54 -8.32 -17.10
N ILE A 89 -5.38 -7.98 -17.67
CA ILE A 89 -5.06 -6.61 -18.10
C ILE A 89 -6.02 -6.19 -19.21
N GLN A 90 -6.16 -7.02 -20.25
CA GLN A 90 -7.08 -6.75 -21.37
C GLN A 90 -8.55 -6.78 -20.90
N ARG A 91 -8.93 -7.73 -20.03
CA ARG A 91 -10.28 -7.72 -19.44
C ARG A 91 -10.57 -6.48 -18.59
N TRP A 92 -9.54 -5.84 -17.99
CA TRP A 92 -9.70 -4.59 -17.24
C TRP A 92 -9.88 -3.38 -18.18
N LYS A 93 -9.16 -3.35 -19.30
CA LYS A 93 -9.31 -2.35 -20.37
C LYS A 93 -10.71 -2.37 -20.97
N ASP A 94 -11.25 -3.56 -21.16
CA ASP A 94 -12.53 -3.80 -21.84
C ASP A 94 -13.75 -3.81 -20.90
N VAL A 95 -13.61 -3.37 -19.64
CA VAL A 95 -14.75 -3.28 -18.70
C VAL A 95 -15.76 -2.27 -19.21
N ASP A 96 -16.94 -2.75 -19.57
CA ASP A 96 -18.12 -1.93 -19.81
C ASP A 96 -18.57 -1.27 -18.48
N PRO A 97 -18.62 0.07 -18.40
CA PRO A 97 -19.08 0.79 -17.20
C PRO A 97 -20.49 0.43 -16.76
N GLU A 98 -21.35 -0.09 -17.62
CA GLU A 98 -22.70 -0.55 -17.26
C GLU A 98 -22.71 -2.03 -16.81
N ASN A 99 -21.78 -2.85 -17.31
CA ASN A 99 -21.71 -4.27 -16.95
C ASN A 99 -21.22 -4.48 -15.51
N ARG A 100 -22.17 -4.85 -14.64
CA ARG A 100 -21.89 -5.09 -13.22
C ARG A 100 -20.92 -6.24 -12.97
N GLU A 101 -21.03 -7.34 -13.71
CA GLU A 101 -20.20 -8.55 -13.48
C GLU A 101 -18.74 -8.30 -13.83
N GLN A 102 -18.48 -7.60 -14.94
CA GLN A 102 -17.13 -7.18 -15.33
C GLN A 102 -16.51 -6.25 -14.29
N LYS A 103 -17.27 -5.27 -13.78
CA LYS A 103 -16.83 -4.40 -12.67
C LYS A 103 -16.57 -5.15 -11.37
N GLU A 104 -17.29 -6.25 -11.11
CA GLU A 104 -17.14 -7.07 -9.89
C GLU A 104 -15.82 -7.87 -9.89
N GLU A 105 -15.32 -8.33 -11.06
CA GLU A 105 -14.02 -9.02 -11.18
C GLU A 105 -12.85 -8.22 -10.57
N PHE A 106 -12.91 -6.89 -10.69
CA PHE A 106 -11.84 -5.98 -10.26
C PHE A 106 -12.15 -5.23 -8.97
N GLN A 107 -13.21 -5.62 -8.23
CA GLN A 107 -13.43 -5.09 -6.89
C GLN A 107 -12.35 -5.59 -5.92
N PRO A 108 -11.89 -4.76 -4.96
CA PRO A 108 -10.87 -5.17 -3.98
C PRO A 108 -11.19 -6.47 -3.25
N ARG A 109 -12.48 -6.78 -3.04
CA ARG A 109 -12.94 -8.04 -2.43
C ARG A 109 -12.58 -9.26 -3.28
N GLU A 110 -12.93 -9.26 -4.56
CA GLU A 110 -12.73 -10.42 -5.44
C GLU A 110 -11.25 -10.58 -5.82
N ILE A 111 -10.51 -9.47 -5.95
CA ILE A 111 -9.04 -9.49 -6.08
C ILE A 111 -8.38 -10.16 -4.86
N ARG A 112 -8.78 -9.80 -3.62
CA ARG A 112 -8.23 -10.47 -2.42
C ARG A 112 -8.59 -11.95 -2.37
N LYS A 113 -9.81 -12.33 -2.76
CA LYS A 113 -10.25 -13.72 -2.82
C LYS A 113 -9.40 -14.53 -3.81
N LEU A 114 -9.21 -14.03 -5.03
CA LEU A 114 -8.34 -14.62 -6.05
C LEU A 114 -6.93 -14.84 -5.51
N ILE A 115 -6.32 -13.82 -4.90
CA ILE A 115 -4.96 -13.92 -4.34
C ILE A 115 -4.87 -15.04 -3.29
N LYS A 116 -5.86 -15.18 -2.39
CA LYS A 116 -5.90 -16.28 -1.41
C LYS A 116 -5.94 -17.65 -2.10
N GLU A 117 -6.84 -17.81 -3.06
CA GLU A 117 -7.04 -19.05 -3.81
C GLU A 117 -5.77 -19.46 -4.57
N THR A 118 -5.11 -18.53 -5.27
CA THR A 118 -3.87 -18.79 -6.03
C THR A 118 -2.67 -19.07 -5.12
N THR A 119 -2.60 -18.45 -3.93
CA THR A 119 -1.48 -18.64 -2.99
C THR A 119 -1.69 -19.82 -2.00
N GLY A 120 -2.80 -20.54 -2.11
CA GLY A 120 -3.14 -21.66 -1.21
C GLY A 120 -3.47 -21.22 0.22
N ILE A 121 -3.76 -19.94 0.46
CA ILE A 121 -4.13 -19.43 1.78
C ILE A 121 -5.64 -19.70 1.99
N PRO A 122 -6.07 -20.34 3.10
CA PRO A 122 -7.47 -20.65 3.33
C PRO A 122 -8.38 -19.41 3.28
N ILE A 123 -9.43 -19.45 2.44
CA ILE A 123 -10.38 -18.34 2.25
C ILE A 123 -11.02 -17.91 3.58
N THR A 124 -11.25 -18.88 4.47
CA THR A 124 -11.85 -18.71 5.81
C THR A 124 -10.96 -18.02 6.82
N HIS A 125 -9.65 -17.88 6.56
CA HIS A 125 -8.78 -17.06 7.39
C HIS A 125 -8.96 -15.59 7.01
N ARG A 126 -9.17 -14.73 8.01
CA ARG A 126 -8.92 -13.29 7.86
C ARG A 126 -7.42 -13.16 7.64
N THR A 127 -7.02 -13.06 6.38
CA THR A 127 -5.61 -12.97 6.05
C THR A 127 -5.09 -11.62 6.47
N ASN A 128 -3.78 -11.55 6.57
CA ASN A 128 -3.05 -10.32 6.87
C ASN A 128 -3.46 -9.18 5.89
N ILE A 129 -3.81 -9.52 4.64
CA ILE A 129 -4.35 -8.63 3.60
C ILE A 129 -5.76 -8.12 3.94
N ASP A 130 -6.70 -8.98 4.35
CA ASP A 130 -8.05 -8.54 4.75
C ASP A 130 -8.02 -7.64 5.97
N TYR A 131 -7.17 -7.97 6.96
CA TYR A 131 -7.01 -7.13 8.15
C TYR A 131 -6.53 -5.73 7.76
N MET A 132 -5.50 -5.63 6.91
CA MET A 132 -4.98 -4.33 6.46
C MET A 132 -6.05 -3.52 5.70
N TYR A 133 -6.80 -4.16 4.79
CA TYR A 133 -7.93 -3.52 4.10
C TYR A 133 -8.94 -2.94 5.10
N HIS A 134 -9.37 -3.74 6.09
CA HIS A 134 -10.33 -3.30 7.10
C HIS A 134 -9.78 -2.16 7.97
N LEU A 135 -8.51 -2.25 8.40
CA LEU A 135 -7.84 -1.21 9.19
C LEU A 135 -7.83 0.13 8.46
N LEU A 136 -7.42 0.14 7.19
CA LEU A 136 -7.36 1.33 6.36
C LEU A 136 -8.77 1.91 6.08
N CYS A 137 -9.77 1.06 5.87
CA CYS A 137 -11.16 1.49 5.71
C CYS A 137 -11.76 2.09 6.99
N GLU A 138 -11.56 1.43 8.14
CA GLU A 138 -12.13 1.85 9.43
C GLU A 138 -11.47 3.12 9.99
N LEU A 139 -10.15 3.27 9.82
CA LEU A 139 -9.41 4.42 10.30
C LEU A 139 -9.39 5.57 9.29
N GLY A 140 -9.00 5.31 8.04
CA GLY A 140 -8.66 6.37 7.07
C GLY A 140 -9.84 6.90 6.25
N VAL A 141 -10.79 6.04 5.86
CA VAL A 141 -11.78 6.37 4.81
C VAL A 141 -13.17 6.66 5.38
N HIS A 142 -13.72 5.71 6.14
CA HIS A 142 -15.10 5.80 6.57
C HIS A 142 -15.20 6.59 7.88
N PRO A 143 -16.27 7.39 8.10
CA PRO A 143 -16.51 8.10 9.36
C PRO A 143 -16.98 7.13 10.45
N THR A 144 -16.20 6.09 10.73
CA THR A 144 -16.51 5.09 11.75
C THR A 144 -16.28 5.67 13.14
N HIS A 145 -16.96 5.10 14.14
CA HIS A 145 -16.70 5.43 15.53
C HIS A 145 -15.22 5.15 15.92
N VAL A 146 -14.56 4.16 15.32
CA VAL A 146 -13.13 3.87 15.59
C VAL A 146 -12.22 4.95 15.01
N GLY A 147 -12.43 5.33 13.75
CA GLY A 147 -11.70 6.41 13.07
C GLY A 147 -11.87 7.75 13.80
N ILE A 148 -13.11 8.12 14.16
CA ILE A 148 -13.40 9.35 14.93
C ILE A 148 -12.75 9.31 16.33
N ASN A 149 -12.77 8.15 17.03
CA ASN A 149 -12.06 8.02 18.30
C ASN A 149 -10.54 8.19 18.15
N SER A 150 -9.95 7.88 17.00
CA SER A 150 -8.52 8.11 16.73
C SER A 150 -8.15 9.61 16.68
N MET A 151 -9.13 10.50 16.46
CA MET A 151 -8.97 11.96 16.49
C MET A 151 -9.00 12.56 17.91
N LEU A 152 -9.31 11.77 18.94
CA LEU A 152 -9.45 12.30 20.30
C LEU A 152 -8.10 12.70 20.92
N GLY A 153 -8.11 13.84 21.61
CA GLY A 153 -6.98 14.44 22.29
C GLY A 153 -6.95 14.17 23.80
N ARG A 154 -6.20 15.02 24.52
CA ARG A 154 -6.14 14.97 26.00
C ARG A 154 -7.50 15.38 26.58
N GLY A 155 -7.85 14.75 27.71
CA GLY A 155 -9.08 14.96 28.45
C GLY A 155 -9.40 13.74 29.31
N VAL A 156 -10.17 13.91 30.39
CA VAL A 156 -10.52 12.82 31.32
C VAL A 156 -11.99 12.43 31.10
N GLY A 157 -12.25 11.12 31.00
CA GLY A 157 -13.61 10.58 30.86
C GLY A 157 -14.36 11.14 29.65
N LYS A 158 -15.49 11.81 29.90
CA LYS A 158 -16.36 12.39 28.87
C LYS A 158 -15.83 13.71 28.27
N ASN A 159 -14.84 14.35 28.90
CA ASN A 159 -14.35 15.68 28.51
C ASN A 159 -13.14 15.60 27.55
N ARG A 160 -13.19 14.69 26.56
CA ARG A 160 -12.14 14.57 25.53
C ARG A 160 -12.42 15.51 24.38
N LEU A 161 -11.47 16.38 24.06
CA LEU A 161 -11.55 17.28 22.90
C LEU A 161 -11.12 16.55 21.63
N LEU A 162 -11.73 16.90 20.49
CA LEU A 162 -11.22 16.51 19.17
C LEU A 162 -9.93 17.27 18.88
N LYS A 163 -8.91 16.57 18.35
CA LYS A 163 -7.77 17.21 17.70
C LYS A 163 -8.03 17.28 16.20
N VAL A 164 -7.94 18.49 15.66
CA VAL A 164 -8.15 18.79 14.24
C VAL A 164 -6.87 19.44 13.70
N GLY A 165 -6.51 19.14 12.46
CA GLY A 165 -5.28 19.64 11.83
C GLY A 165 -4.05 18.74 12.06
N PRO A 166 -2.84 19.26 11.78
CA PRO A 166 -1.59 18.52 11.90
C PRO A 166 -1.31 18.15 13.36
N MET A 167 -1.48 16.88 13.71
CA MET A 167 -1.25 16.36 15.05
C MET A 167 0.09 15.62 15.07
N VAL A 168 1.16 16.23 15.56
CA VAL A 168 2.43 15.51 15.78
C VAL A 168 2.25 14.57 16.99
N ASP A 169 2.19 13.27 16.72
CA ASP A 169 2.04 12.21 17.72
C ASP A 169 3.01 11.07 17.42
N LYS A 170 3.97 10.84 18.32
CA LYS A 170 5.07 9.87 18.12
C LYS A 170 4.55 8.43 17.92
N GLN A 171 3.46 8.07 18.58
CA GLN A 171 2.90 6.71 18.51
C GLN A 171 2.11 6.52 17.21
N LYS A 172 1.27 7.48 16.84
CA LYS A 172 0.51 7.44 15.58
C LYS A 172 1.45 7.49 14.37
N PHE A 173 2.48 8.33 14.41
CA PHE A 173 3.53 8.36 13.39
C PHE A 173 4.21 6.99 13.26
N LYS A 174 4.67 6.36 14.36
CA LYS A 174 5.29 5.03 14.31
C LYS A 174 4.40 3.98 13.64
N ILE A 175 3.12 3.91 14.04
CA ILE A 175 2.18 2.91 13.53
C ILE A 175 1.91 3.15 12.03
N CYS A 176 1.52 4.37 11.67
CA CYS A 176 1.20 4.72 10.28
C CYS A 176 2.43 4.64 9.36
N LEU A 177 3.64 4.89 9.88
CA LEU A 177 4.91 4.68 9.15
C LEU A 177 5.16 3.20 8.90
N MET A 178 4.98 2.35 9.91
CA MET A 178 5.20 0.91 9.81
C MET A 178 4.22 0.26 8.81
N ASP A 179 2.96 0.68 8.82
CA ASP A 179 1.96 0.21 7.85
C ASP A 179 2.26 0.76 6.43
N PHE A 180 2.66 2.03 6.32
CA PHE A 180 3.09 2.61 5.05
C PHE A 180 4.26 1.84 4.44
N THR A 181 5.28 1.49 5.22
CA THR A 181 6.41 0.66 4.75
C THR A 181 5.96 -0.67 4.16
N ARG A 182 5.02 -1.37 4.81
CA ARG A 182 4.50 -2.65 4.30
C ARG A 182 3.75 -2.49 2.99
N ILE A 183 2.89 -1.47 2.93
CA ILE A 183 2.07 -1.18 1.76
C ILE A 183 2.97 -0.78 0.57
N SER A 184 3.98 0.06 0.80
CA SER A 184 4.93 0.49 -0.23
C SER A 184 5.78 -0.66 -0.77
N ALA A 185 6.38 -1.45 0.12
CA ALA A 185 7.18 -2.60 -0.29
C ALA A 185 6.34 -3.62 -1.07
N MET A 186 5.09 -3.85 -0.67
CA MET A 186 4.15 -4.72 -1.40
C MET A 186 3.81 -4.15 -2.78
N ALA A 187 3.32 -2.91 -2.87
CA ALA A 187 2.84 -2.37 -4.14
C ALA A 187 3.95 -2.14 -5.17
N ALA A 188 5.19 -1.82 -4.73
CA ALA A 188 6.36 -1.78 -5.59
C ALA A 188 6.75 -3.17 -6.13
N ASP A 189 6.70 -4.21 -5.29
CA ASP A 189 6.93 -5.61 -5.69
C ASP A 189 5.86 -6.09 -6.69
N SER A 190 4.59 -5.76 -6.42
CA SER A 190 3.46 -6.03 -7.32
C SER A 190 3.60 -5.32 -8.67
N LEU A 191 4.11 -4.09 -8.71
CA LEU A 191 4.39 -3.37 -9.96
C LEU A 191 5.44 -4.12 -10.80
N VAL A 192 6.54 -4.54 -10.18
CA VAL A 192 7.58 -5.35 -10.86
C VAL A 192 7.01 -6.68 -11.35
N GLY A 193 6.19 -7.36 -10.55
CA GLY A 193 5.47 -8.57 -10.98
C GLY A 193 4.50 -8.35 -12.14
N ALA A 194 3.83 -7.20 -12.16
CA ALA A 194 2.88 -6.80 -13.21
C ALA A 194 3.57 -6.47 -14.54
N PHE A 195 4.80 -5.93 -14.53
CA PHE A 195 5.63 -5.89 -15.75
C PHE A 195 6.21 -7.27 -16.08
N GLY A 196 6.68 -7.99 -15.06
CA GLY A 196 7.45 -9.22 -15.17
C GLY A 196 8.93 -8.87 -15.32
N ILE A 197 9.79 -9.40 -14.44
CA ILE A 197 11.19 -8.97 -14.35
C ILE A 197 11.96 -9.10 -15.66
N GLN A 198 11.58 -10.05 -16.51
CA GLN A 198 12.15 -10.27 -17.85
C GLN A 198 11.82 -9.18 -18.88
N THR A 199 10.82 -8.31 -18.64
CA THR A 199 10.47 -7.17 -19.52
C THR A 199 11.10 -5.87 -19.08
N ILE A 200 11.66 -5.83 -17.86
CA ILE A 200 12.42 -4.71 -17.27
C ILE A 200 13.87 -4.82 -17.74
N GLU A 201 14.50 -3.67 -18.01
CA GLU A 201 15.86 -3.60 -18.54
C GLU A 201 16.88 -4.15 -17.50
N PRO A 202 17.89 -4.93 -17.92
CA PRO A 202 18.82 -5.60 -17.01
C PRO A 202 19.53 -4.68 -16.01
N GLU A 203 19.81 -3.44 -16.39
CA GLU A 203 20.41 -2.41 -15.54
C GLU A 203 19.57 -2.04 -14.30
N LEU A 204 18.25 -2.26 -14.34
CA LEU A 204 17.36 -2.00 -13.20
C LEU A 204 17.21 -3.24 -12.29
N HIS A 205 17.64 -4.43 -12.73
CA HIS A 205 17.52 -5.67 -11.95
C HIS A 205 18.27 -5.60 -10.61
N PRO A 206 19.50 -5.04 -10.49
CA PRO A 206 20.18 -4.88 -9.21
C PRO A 206 19.38 -4.04 -8.20
N THR A 207 18.75 -2.95 -8.66
CA THR A 207 17.92 -2.07 -7.81
C THR A 207 16.69 -2.80 -7.29
N TYR A 208 16.02 -3.59 -8.14
CA TYR A 208 14.90 -4.43 -7.69
C TYR A 208 15.34 -5.55 -6.74
N ILE A 209 16.47 -6.22 -7.01
CA ILE A 209 17.02 -7.25 -6.13
C ILE A 209 17.36 -6.68 -4.76
N ALA A 210 17.97 -5.49 -4.70
CA ALA A 210 18.26 -4.78 -3.46
C ALA A 210 16.97 -4.46 -2.67
N LEU A 211 15.95 -3.88 -3.33
CA LEU A 211 14.64 -3.65 -2.73
C LEU A 211 14.03 -4.95 -2.19
N ARG A 212 14.08 -6.04 -2.96
CA ARG A 212 13.52 -7.34 -2.55
C ARG A 212 14.25 -7.91 -1.34
N GLN A 213 15.57 -7.78 -1.27
CA GLN A 213 16.38 -8.20 -0.13
C GLN A 213 16.06 -7.36 1.12
N SER A 214 16.05 -6.03 1.00
CA SER A 214 15.65 -5.11 2.09
C SER A 214 14.24 -5.41 2.59
N SER A 215 13.30 -5.63 1.67
CA SER A 215 11.91 -6.01 1.97
C SER A 215 11.83 -7.32 2.76
N LEU A 216 12.50 -8.39 2.30
CA LEU A 216 12.52 -9.68 2.99
C LEU A 216 13.16 -9.61 4.40
N GLN A 217 14.26 -8.86 4.54
CA GLN A 217 14.89 -8.61 5.84
C GLN A 217 13.97 -7.83 6.77
N TRP A 218 13.30 -6.80 6.25
CA TRP A 218 12.36 -5.98 7.01
C TRP A 218 11.14 -6.80 7.48
N PHE A 219 10.55 -7.60 6.58
CA PHE A 219 9.42 -8.48 6.91
C PHE A 219 9.79 -9.59 7.90
N SER A 220 11.05 -10.07 7.92
CA SER A 220 11.49 -11.03 8.94
C SER A 220 11.66 -10.38 10.32
N LYS A 221 12.05 -9.10 10.39
CA LYS A 221 12.14 -8.31 11.64
C LYS A 221 10.78 -7.84 12.16
N HIS A 222 9.85 -7.48 11.27
CA HIS A 222 8.61 -6.75 11.64
C HIS A 222 7.29 -7.46 11.30
N GLY A 223 7.33 -8.69 10.76
CA GLY A 223 6.15 -9.50 10.45
C GLY A 223 5.37 -9.05 9.20
N THR A 224 4.67 -10.01 8.57
CA THR A 224 3.86 -9.77 7.37
C THR A 224 2.51 -9.12 7.71
N PHE A 225 2.14 -8.10 6.93
CA PHE A 225 0.98 -7.18 7.07
C PHE A 225 0.56 -6.66 8.47
N PRO A 226 -0.36 -7.26 9.26
CA PRO A 226 -0.58 -6.81 10.63
C PRO A 226 0.59 -7.22 11.51
N GLY A 227 1.59 -6.33 11.58
CA GLY A 227 2.44 -6.27 12.75
C GLY A 227 1.62 -6.02 14.02
N GLU A 228 2.24 -6.23 15.17
CA GLU A 228 1.56 -6.27 16.46
C GLU A 228 0.57 -5.13 16.67
N ILE A 229 -0.72 -5.48 16.65
CA ILE A 229 -1.80 -4.62 17.10
C ILE A 229 -1.50 -4.27 18.56
N PRO A 230 -1.46 -2.98 18.96
CA PRO A 230 -1.31 -2.62 20.35
C PRO A 230 -2.41 -3.30 21.18
N LYS A 231 -2.02 -4.25 22.03
CA LYS A 231 -2.92 -4.83 23.03
C LYS A 231 -3.36 -3.67 23.94
N LYS A 232 -4.67 -3.51 24.09
CA LYS A 232 -5.27 -2.52 25.00
C LYS A 232 -4.96 -2.85 26.46
#